data_AF-A0A536TUJ2-F1
#
_entry.id   AF-A0A536TUJ2-F1
#
_cell.length_a   1.000
_cell.length_b   1.000
_cell.length_c   1.000
_cell.angle_alpha   90.00
_cell.angle_beta   90.00
_cell.angle_gamma   90.00
#
_symmetry.space_group_name_H-M   'P 1'
#
loop_
_entity.id
_entity.type
_entity.pdbx_description
1 polymer ?
#
loop_
_entity_poly.entity_id
_entity_poly.type
_entity_poly.pdbx_seq_one_letter_code
_entity_poly.pdbx_strand_id
1 'polypeptide(L)'
;MCIMRPITACAVAAVATLVTGTVAAQAMTVTCESINYREQQCSVPGGPVALVRQLSTPPGDCIEGRTWGFDRNSNSIWVANGCRAEFRVAYRDRGYSDRGYRDREYRDYEYRDHEYRDYDRRDRY
;
A
#
# COMPACT_ATOMS: atom_id res chain seq x y z
N MET A 1 -67.57 18.10 21.11
CA MET A 1 -66.60 18.96 20.37
C MET A 1 -65.22 18.53 20.85
N CYS A 2 -64.47 17.65 20.16
CA CYS A 2 -63.68 17.90 18.95
C CYS A 2 -62.82 19.17 19.17
N ILE A 3 -61.48 19.18 19.21
CA ILE A 3 -60.51 18.44 18.41
C ILE A 3 -59.15 18.41 19.13
N MET A 4 -58.55 17.23 19.08
CA MET A 4 -57.16 16.87 19.29
C MET A 4 -56.27 17.49 18.20
N ARG A 5 -55.15 18.14 18.54
CA ARG A 5 -53.93 18.07 17.70
C ARG A 5 -52.63 18.56 18.42
N PRO A 6 -51.55 17.76 18.39
CA PRO A 6 -50.25 18.05 18.99
C PRO A 6 -49.32 18.77 17.99
N ILE A 7 -48.35 19.56 18.48
CA ILE A 7 -47.18 19.92 17.69
C ILE A 7 -45.93 19.66 18.53
N THR A 8 -45.52 18.40 18.49
CA THR A 8 -44.13 18.00 18.73
C THR A 8 -43.27 18.74 17.70
N ALA A 9 -42.42 19.66 18.13
CA ALA A 9 -41.37 20.22 17.27
C ALA A 9 -40.04 19.56 17.66
N CYS A 10 -39.72 18.48 16.96
CA CYS A 10 -38.38 17.89 16.93
C CYS A 10 -37.39 18.94 16.44
N ALA A 11 -36.40 19.29 17.24
CA ALA A 11 -35.19 19.96 16.76
C ALA A 11 -33.99 19.11 17.17
N VAL A 12 -33.82 17.96 16.51
CA VAL A 12 -32.54 17.26 16.52
C VAL A 12 -31.63 18.05 15.59
N ALA A 13 -30.78 18.89 16.16
CA ALA A 13 -29.72 19.55 15.42
C ALA A 13 -28.75 18.48 14.90
N ALA A 14 -28.80 18.20 13.61
CA ALA A 14 -27.84 17.33 12.96
C ALA A 14 -26.49 18.05 12.88
N VAL A 15 -25.60 17.77 13.83
CA VAL A 15 -24.19 18.20 13.76
C VAL A 15 -23.51 17.33 12.71
N ALA A 16 -23.38 17.86 11.49
CA ALA A 16 -22.59 17.21 10.45
C ALA A 16 -21.10 17.39 10.76
N THR A 17 -20.51 16.43 11.47
CA THR A 17 -19.06 16.38 11.63
C THR A 17 -18.44 15.96 10.30
N LEU A 18 -17.68 16.85 9.69
CA LEU A 18 -16.80 16.49 8.57
C LEU A 18 -15.73 15.56 9.14
N VAL A 19 -15.89 14.26 8.89
CA VAL A 19 -14.83 13.28 9.15
C VAL A 19 -13.75 13.54 8.12
N THR A 20 -12.77 14.37 8.48
CA THR A 20 -11.53 14.51 7.73
C THR A 20 -10.75 13.21 7.88
N GLY A 21 -10.89 12.31 6.90
CA GLY A 21 -10.09 11.09 6.82
C GLY A 21 -8.65 11.45 6.47
N THR A 22 -7.73 11.30 7.43
CA THR A 22 -6.30 11.31 7.13
C THR A 22 -5.94 10.00 6.45
N VAL A 23 -5.50 10.06 5.19
CA VAL A 23 -4.86 8.91 4.54
C VAL A 23 -3.54 8.68 5.28
N ALA A 24 -3.52 7.69 6.19
CA ALA A 24 -2.28 7.28 6.85
C ALA A 24 -1.39 6.64 5.81
N ALA A 25 -0.22 7.22 5.56
CA ALA A 25 0.82 6.54 4.80
C ALA A 25 1.10 5.20 5.47
N GLN A 26 0.93 4.12 4.71
CA GLN A 26 0.98 2.75 5.24
C GLN A 26 2.44 2.39 5.53
N ALA A 27 2.93 2.78 6.71
CA ALA A 27 4.25 2.42 7.18
C ALA A 27 4.15 1.19 8.08
N MET A 28 4.87 0.12 7.71
CA MET A 28 4.98 -1.10 8.50
C MET A 28 6.24 -1.04 9.35
N THR A 29 6.14 -1.40 10.62
CA THR A 29 7.31 -1.63 11.47
C THR A 29 7.63 -3.12 11.48
N VAL A 30 8.88 -3.47 11.21
CA VAL A 30 9.39 -4.85 11.17
C VAL A 30 10.51 -4.96 12.18
N THR A 31 10.43 -5.94 13.08
CA THR A 31 11.54 -6.27 13.99
C THR A 31 12.41 -7.33 13.33
N CYS A 32 13.71 -7.06 13.22
CA CYS A 32 14.67 -8.02 12.68
C CYS A 32 15.84 -8.18 13.64
N GLU A 33 16.28 -9.42 13.84
CA GLU A 33 17.26 -9.77 14.86
C GLU A 33 18.32 -10.75 14.36
N SER A 34 19.58 -10.49 14.71
CA SER A 34 20.67 -11.44 14.52
C SER A 34 20.65 -12.48 15.65
N ILE A 35 20.52 -13.75 15.28
CA ILE A 35 20.49 -14.87 16.22
C ILE A 35 21.87 -15.55 16.22
N ASN A 36 22.44 -15.78 17.41
CA ASN A 36 23.76 -16.39 17.57
C ASN A 36 24.88 -15.68 16.78
N TYR A 37 24.81 -14.34 16.67
CA TYR A 37 25.72 -13.50 15.89
C TYR A 37 25.75 -13.79 14.38
N ARG A 38 24.83 -14.62 13.86
CA ARG A 38 24.73 -14.93 12.43
C ARG A 38 23.92 -13.88 11.71
N GLU A 39 24.20 -13.72 10.42
CA GLU A 39 23.36 -12.92 9.54
C GLU A 39 21.96 -13.53 9.46
N GLN A 40 20.93 -12.70 9.58
CA GLN A 40 19.53 -13.03 9.39
C GLN A 40 18.93 -12.06 8.40
N GLN A 41 17.95 -12.52 7.63
CA GLN A 41 17.27 -11.72 6.61
C GLN A 41 15.77 -11.72 6.88
N CYS A 42 15.18 -10.52 6.94
CA CYS A 42 13.74 -10.31 7.10
C CYS A 42 13.17 -9.72 5.82
N SER A 43 12.32 -10.48 5.13
CA SER A 43 11.64 -10.02 3.92
C SER A 43 10.64 -8.93 4.23
N VAL A 44 10.63 -7.88 3.42
CA VAL A 44 9.73 -6.74 3.56
C VAL A 44 9.02 -6.45 2.24
N PRO A 45 7.84 -5.82 2.24
CA PRO A 45 7.11 -5.49 1.00
C PRO A 45 7.89 -4.56 0.06
N GLY A 46 8.96 -3.94 0.55
CA GLY A 46 9.83 -3.04 -0.17
C GLY A 46 9.44 -1.58 -0.03
N GLY A 47 10.42 -0.71 -0.24
CA GLY A 47 10.27 0.74 -0.05
C GLY A 47 11.45 1.30 0.73
N PRO A 48 11.39 2.59 1.11
CA PRO A 48 12.40 3.17 1.98
C PRO A 48 12.32 2.51 3.36
N VAL A 49 13.47 2.01 3.81
CA VAL A 49 13.65 1.39 5.13
C VAL A 49 14.45 2.35 6.00
N ALA A 50 14.04 2.53 7.24
CA ALA A 50 14.78 3.30 8.23
C ALA A 50 14.82 2.55 9.56
N LEU A 51 15.97 2.55 10.23
CA LEU A 51 16.08 2.07 11.60
C LEU A 51 15.34 3.05 12.53
N VAL A 52 14.37 2.53 13.28
CA VAL A 52 13.54 3.32 14.20
C VAL A 52 14.07 3.20 15.61
N ARG A 53 14.41 1.98 16.03
CA ARG A 53 14.82 1.69 17.40
C ARG A 53 15.78 0.53 17.44
N GLN A 54 16.94 0.72 18.07
CA GLN A 54 17.83 -0.37 18.41
C GLN A 54 17.31 -1.08 19.67
N LEU A 55 17.25 -2.41 19.63
CA LEU A 55 16.85 -3.29 20.73
C LEU A 55 18.04 -4.03 21.35
N SER A 56 19.14 -4.17 20.61
CA SER A 56 20.37 -4.82 21.08
C SER A 56 21.18 -3.93 22.01
N THR A 57 21.77 -4.53 23.02
CA THR A 57 22.79 -3.92 23.88
C THR A 57 24.19 -4.20 23.32
N PRO A 58 25.21 -3.39 23.66
CA PRO A 58 26.59 -3.66 23.28
C PRO A 58 27.01 -5.09 23.66
N PRO A 59 27.73 -5.82 22.78
CA PRO A 59 28.40 -5.36 21.56
C PRO A 59 27.55 -5.37 20.27
N GLY A 60 26.24 -5.61 20.34
CA GLY A 60 25.36 -5.77 19.17
C GLY A 60 24.91 -4.46 18.50
N ASP A 61 25.80 -3.51 18.27
CA ASP A 61 25.43 -2.19 17.74
C ASP A 61 24.88 -2.28 16.31
N CYS A 62 23.79 -1.56 16.03
CA CYS A 62 23.14 -1.56 14.72
C CYS A 62 23.63 -0.39 13.86
N ILE A 63 24.71 -0.64 13.13
CA ILE A 63 25.35 0.28 12.20
C ILE A 63 25.03 -0.10 10.75
N GLU A 64 24.48 0.85 10.01
CA GLU A 64 24.12 0.70 8.59
C GLU A 64 25.36 0.36 7.75
N GLY A 65 25.22 -0.64 6.87
CA GLY A 65 26.29 -1.13 6.02
C GLY A 65 27.33 -2.02 6.72
N ARG A 66 27.28 -2.16 8.05
CA ARG A 66 28.20 -3.02 8.82
C ARG A 66 27.53 -4.21 9.49
N THR A 67 26.41 -3.93 10.14
CA THR A 67 25.68 -4.91 10.98
C THR A 67 24.22 -5.00 10.59
N TRP A 68 23.75 -4.09 9.74
CA TRP A 68 22.47 -4.23 9.06
C TRP A 68 22.49 -3.46 7.74
N GLY A 69 21.54 -3.78 6.87
CA GLY A 69 21.29 -3.03 5.64
C GLY A 69 20.00 -3.48 4.96
N PHE A 70 19.65 -2.79 3.89
CA PHE A 70 18.50 -3.14 3.05
C PHE A 70 18.97 -3.55 1.67
N ASP A 71 18.68 -4.79 1.29
CA ASP A 71 18.88 -5.27 -0.07
C ASP A 71 17.65 -4.96 -0.93
N ARG A 72 17.86 -4.10 -1.93
CA ARG A 72 16.84 -3.65 -2.87
C ARG A 72 16.47 -4.72 -3.90
N ASN A 73 17.34 -5.71 -4.13
CA ASN A 73 17.09 -6.78 -5.10
C ASN A 73 16.16 -7.84 -4.52
N SER A 74 16.37 -8.22 -3.26
CA SER A 74 15.58 -9.22 -2.54
C SER A 74 14.47 -8.60 -1.66
N ASN A 75 14.33 -7.27 -1.65
CA ASN A 75 13.47 -6.52 -0.74
C ASN A 75 13.56 -7.02 0.70
N SER A 76 14.78 -7.23 1.19
CA SER A 76 15.00 -7.85 2.50
C SER A 76 15.96 -7.01 3.33
N ILE A 77 15.68 -6.92 4.63
CA ILE A 77 16.56 -6.29 5.61
C ILE A 77 17.46 -7.38 6.15
N TRP A 78 18.77 -7.22 6.03
CA TRP A 78 19.72 -8.13 6.67
C TRP A 78 20.24 -7.50 7.96
N VAL A 79 20.47 -8.33 8.98
CA VAL A 79 21.06 -7.96 10.27
C VAL A 79 22.08 -9.02 10.68
N ALA A 80 23.20 -8.61 11.27
CA ALA A 80 24.34 -9.46 11.59
C ALA A 80 25.03 -9.01 12.88
N ASN A 81 25.96 -9.82 13.38
CA ASN A 81 26.83 -9.49 14.52
C ASN A 81 26.06 -9.10 15.80
N GLY A 82 24.88 -9.68 16.03
CA GLY A 82 24.08 -9.41 17.23
C GLY A 82 23.25 -8.13 17.17
N CYS A 83 23.18 -7.44 16.02
CA CYS A 83 22.26 -6.33 15.82
C CYS A 83 20.80 -6.82 15.91
N ARG A 84 20.01 -6.15 16.75
CA ARG A 84 18.58 -6.34 16.91
C ARG A 84 17.90 -4.97 16.88
N ALA A 85 17.00 -4.75 15.93
CA ALA A 85 16.36 -3.45 15.78
C ALA A 85 14.94 -3.55 15.17
N GLU A 86 14.17 -2.49 15.42
CA GLU A 86 12.91 -2.20 14.73
C GLU A 86 13.19 -1.29 13.54
N PHE A 87 12.67 -1.67 12.39
CA PHE A 87 12.79 -0.97 11.12
C PHE A 87 11.43 -0.51 10.64
N ARG A 88 11.32 0.74 10.21
CA ARG A 88 10.15 1.24 9.51
C ARG A 88 10.35 1.03 8.01
N VAL A 89 9.38 0.40 7.38
CA VAL A 89 9.28 0.21 5.93
C VAL A 89 8.06 0.96 5.46
N ALA A 90 8.25 2.00 4.64
CA ALA A 90 7.11 2.63 3.99
C ALA A 90 6.67 1.77 2.81
N TYR A 91 5.40 1.40 2.75
CA TYR A 91 4.86 0.77 1.56
C TYR A 91 4.98 1.77 0.41
N ARG A 92 5.73 1.40 -0.64
CA ARG A 92 5.50 2.04 -1.92
C ARG A 92 4.21 1.43 -2.42
N ASP A 93 3.11 2.19 -2.34
CA ASP A 93 1.93 1.89 -3.12
C ASP A 93 2.41 1.71 -4.56
N ARG A 94 2.57 0.45 -4.99
CA ARG A 94 2.70 0.13 -6.40
C ARG A 94 1.34 0.48 -6.95
N GLY A 95 1.20 1.75 -7.31
CA GLY A 95 -0.02 2.30 -7.88
C GLY A 95 -0.51 1.29 -8.89
N TYR A 96 -1.70 0.77 -8.61
CA TYR A 96 -2.44 -0.15 -9.45
C TYR A 96 -2.38 0.47 -10.85
N SER A 97 -1.47 -0.04 -11.67
CA SER A 97 -1.09 0.67 -12.87
C SER A 97 -2.26 0.50 -13.81
N ASP A 98 -2.92 1.61 -14.09
CA ASP A 98 -3.81 1.85 -15.23
C ASP A 98 -3.10 1.65 -16.60
N ARG A 99 -2.15 0.71 -16.66
CA ARG A 99 -1.64 0.13 -17.91
C ARG A 99 -2.50 -1.06 -18.35
N GLY A 100 -3.27 -1.66 -17.44
CA GLY A 100 -4.11 -2.82 -17.76
C GLY A 100 -5.38 -2.48 -18.56
N TYR A 101 -5.93 -1.26 -18.42
CA TYR A 101 -7.14 -0.86 -19.15
C TYR A 101 -6.84 -0.44 -20.59
N ARG A 102 -5.72 0.24 -20.85
CA ARG A 102 -5.35 0.67 -22.21
C ARG A 102 -5.07 -0.48 -23.18
N ASP A 103 -4.36 -1.52 -22.75
CA ASP A 103 -4.04 -2.67 -23.61
C ASP A 103 -5.28 -3.52 -23.96
N ARG A 104 -6.27 -3.57 -23.06
CA ARG A 104 -7.51 -4.32 -23.27
C ARG A 104 -8.48 -3.55 -24.15
N GLU A 105 -8.58 -2.24 -23.93
CA GLU A 105 -9.46 -1.34 -24.68
C GLU A 105 -9.02 -1.19 -26.14
N TYR A 106 -7.71 -1.04 -26.43
CA TYR A 106 -7.21 -0.97 -27.82
C TYR A 106 -7.48 -2.26 -28.62
N ARG A 107 -7.38 -3.44 -27.98
CA ARG A 107 -7.66 -4.72 -28.62
C ARG A 107 -9.14 -4.89 -28.97
N ASP A 108 -10.05 -4.28 -28.20
CA ASP A 108 -11.49 -4.32 -28.47
C ASP A 108 -11.89 -3.41 -29.64
N TYR A 109 -11.28 -2.22 -29.75
CA TYR A 109 -11.44 -1.35 -30.93
C TYR A 109 -10.98 -2.04 -32.22
N GLU A 110 -9.86 -2.78 -32.19
CA GLU A 110 -9.35 -3.50 -33.36
C GLU A 110 -10.30 -4.62 -33.81
N TYR A 111 -10.91 -5.35 -32.87
CA TYR A 111 -11.89 -6.39 -33.19
C TYR A 111 -13.17 -5.81 -33.81
N ARG A 112 -13.64 -4.68 -33.28
CA ARG A 112 -14.85 -4.01 -33.78
C ARG A 112 -14.65 -3.37 -35.16
N ASP A 113 -13.46 -2.85 -35.47
CA ASP A 113 -13.16 -2.25 -36.78
C ASP A 113 -13.15 -3.30 -37.90
N HIS A 114 -12.71 -4.53 -37.60
CA HIS A 114 -12.83 -5.67 -38.52
C HIS A 114 -14.31 -6.04 -38.80
N GLU A 115 -15.16 -6.02 -37.77
CA GLU A 115 -16.59 -6.27 -37.92
C GLU A 115 -17.27 -5.17 -38.77
N TYR A 116 -16.93 -3.90 -38.56
CA TYR A 116 -17.45 -2.78 -39.35
C TYR A 116 -17.08 -2.86 -40.84
N ARG A 117 -15.87 -3.28 -41.18
CA ARG A 117 -15.46 -3.51 -42.58
C ARG A 117 -16.23 -4.67 -43.23
N ASP A 118 -16.64 -5.67 -42.46
CA ASP A 118 -17.45 -6.77 -42.98
C ASP A 118 -18.90 -6.31 -43.27
N TYR A 119 -19.48 -5.45 -42.41
CA TYR A 119 -20.79 -4.85 -42.68
C TYR A 119 -20.80 -4.05 -44.01
N ASP A 120 -19.82 -3.17 -44.27
CA ASP A 120 -19.77 -2.40 -45.54
C ASP A 120 -19.61 -3.32 -46.77
N ARG A 121 -18.89 -4.43 -46.63
CA ARG A 121 -18.72 -5.41 -47.71
C ARG A 121 -20.02 -6.15 -48.02
N ARG A 122 -20.85 -6.44 -47.00
CA ARG A 122 -22.13 -7.15 -47.17
C ARG A 122 -23.19 -6.31 -47.86
N ASP A 123 -23.20 -4.98 -47.67
CA ASP A 123 -24.18 -4.09 -48.30
C ASP A 123 -23.89 -3.77 -49.78
N ARG A 124 -22.84 -4.35 -50.36
CA ARG A 124 -22.50 -4.21 -51.79
C ARG A 124 -22.98 -5.35 -52.70
N TYR A 125 -23.79 -6.29 -52.19
CA TYR A 125 -24.34 -7.41 -52.97
C TYR A 125 -25.85 -7.55 -52.83
#